data_AF-A0A382ZY18-F1
#
_entry.id   AF-A0A382ZY18-F1
#
_cell.length_a   1.000
_cell.length_b   1.000
_cell.length_c   1.000
_cell.angle_alpha   90.00
_cell.angle_beta   90.00
_cell.angle_gamma   90.00
#
_symmetry.space_group_name_H-M   'P 1'
#
loop_
_entity.id
_entity.type
_entity.pdbx_description
1 polymer ?
#
loop_
_entity_poly.entity_id
_entity_poly.type
_entity_poly.pdbx_seq_one_letter_code
_entity_poly.pdbx_strand_id
1 'polypeptide(L)'
;MPDAVQTEIFRHLLDSIAEEMGVTLQYSSYSPNIKERRDFSCALFDIQGNMVAQASHIPVHLGAMPLSVESCMRKVKLLPGDVIMVNDPFMGGTHLPDITLITPIFHAGKLFALAANRAHHSDIGGMSPGSMPIS
;
A
#
# COMPACT_ATOMS: atom_id res chain seq x y z
N MET A 1 16.00 -23.01 -10.25
CA MET A 1 15.79 -21.56 -10.43
C MET A 1 14.95 -21.39 -11.67
N PRO A 2 13.93 -20.51 -11.67
CA PRO A 2 13.22 -20.18 -12.89
C PRO A 2 14.22 -19.66 -13.93
N ASP A 3 13.98 -19.96 -15.21
CA ASP A 3 14.82 -19.40 -16.27
C ASP A 3 14.57 -17.89 -16.42
N ALA A 4 15.44 -17.20 -17.16
CA ALA A 4 15.37 -15.75 -17.32
C ALA A 4 14.05 -15.30 -17.97
N VAL A 5 13.49 -16.08 -18.89
CA VAL A 5 12.23 -15.76 -19.57
C VAL A 5 11.07 -15.87 -18.60
N GLN A 6 10.99 -16.96 -17.83
CA GLN A 6 9.96 -17.12 -16.80
C GLN A 6 10.03 -16.01 -15.75
N THR A 7 11.23 -15.65 -15.30
CA THR A 7 11.42 -14.59 -14.30
C THR A 7 10.87 -13.26 -14.80
N GLU A 8 11.17 -12.88 -16.04
CA GLU A 8 10.65 -11.63 -16.61
C GLU A 8 9.13 -11.67 -16.83
N ILE A 9 8.56 -12.80 -17.24
CA ILE A 9 7.10 -12.96 -17.35
C ILE A 9 6.45 -12.71 -15.98
N PHE A 10 6.93 -13.36 -14.92
CA PHE A 10 6.36 -13.18 -13.58
C PHE A 10 6.55 -11.76 -13.05
N ARG A 11 7.71 -11.14 -13.29
CA ARG A 11 7.93 -9.73 -12.92
C ARG A 11 6.89 -8.82 -13.57
N HIS A 12 6.70 -8.94 -14.88
CA HIS A 12 5.71 -8.12 -15.61
C HIS A 12 4.27 -8.39 -15.16
N LEU A 13 3.92 -9.65 -14.83
CA LEU A 13 2.60 -9.97 -14.30
C LEU A 13 2.35 -9.32 -12.94
N LEU A 14 3.33 -9.38 -12.02
CA LEU A 14 3.20 -8.75 -10.71
C LEU A 14 3.16 -7.22 -10.79
N ASP A 15 4.00 -6.62 -11.64
CA ASP A 15 3.98 -5.19 -11.91
C ASP A 15 2.62 -4.75 -12.48
N SER A 16 2.05 -5.53 -13.41
CA SER A 16 0.73 -5.26 -13.98
C SER A 16 -0.38 -5.27 -12.93
N ILE A 17 -0.33 -6.20 -11.97
CA ILE A 17 -1.31 -6.26 -10.87
C ILE A 17 -1.21 -4.99 -10.02
N ALA A 18 0.01 -4.59 -9.65
CA ALA A 18 0.20 -3.38 -8.84
C ALA A 18 -0.30 -2.13 -9.58
N GLU A 19 -0.04 -2.01 -10.88
CA GLU A 19 -0.54 -0.91 -11.71
C GLU A 19 -2.08 -0.90 -11.80
N GLU A 20 -2.71 -2.06 -12.02
CA GLU A 20 -4.18 -2.17 -12.04
C GLU A 20 -4.82 -1.80 -10.70
N MET A 21 -4.18 -2.15 -9.58
CA MET A 21 -4.60 -1.67 -8.25
C MET A 21 -4.59 -0.14 -8.19
N GLY A 22 -3.53 0.48 -8.70
CA GLY A 22 -3.38 1.94 -8.74
C GLY A 22 -4.42 2.62 -9.62
N VAL A 23 -4.63 2.09 -10.84
CA VAL A 23 -5.69 2.54 -11.75
C VAL A 23 -7.06 2.46 -11.09
N THR A 24 -7.37 1.32 -10.45
CA THR A 24 -8.65 1.12 -9.76
C THR A 24 -8.86 2.12 -8.62
N LEU A 25 -7.82 2.37 -7.81
CA LEU A 25 -7.87 3.36 -6.74
C LEU A 25 -8.07 4.78 -7.28
N GLN A 26 -7.40 5.14 -8.37
CA GLN A 26 -7.53 6.45 -9.01
C GLN A 26 -8.96 6.69 -9.51
N TYR A 27 -9.55 5.73 -10.22
CA TYR A 27 -10.87 5.88 -10.84
C TYR A 27 -12.01 5.84 -9.83
N SER A 28 -11.86 5.07 -8.75
CA SER A 28 -12.87 4.95 -7.68
C SER A 28 -12.86 6.12 -6.69
N SER A 29 -11.80 6.92 -6.65
CA SER A 29 -11.70 8.04 -5.72
C SER A 29 -12.48 9.28 -6.16
N TYR A 30 -13.02 10.00 -5.18
CA TYR A 30 -13.58 11.34 -5.33
C TYR A 30 -12.59 12.46 -4.98
N SER A 31 -11.47 12.12 -4.33
CA SER A 31 -10.49 13.11 -3.87
C SER A 31 -9.63 13.60 -5.05
N PRO A 32 -9.52 14.92 -5.29
CA PRO A 32 -8.59 15.45 -6.28
C PRO A 32 -7.13 15.07 -6.01
N ASN A 33 -6.74 14.88 -4.74
CA ASN A 33 -5.40 14.41 -4.38
C ASN A 33 -5.11 13.04 -4.99
N ILE A 34 -6.10 12.15 -5.02
CA ILE A 34 -5.93 10.80 -5.56
C ILE A 34 -6.19 10.81 -7.07
N LYS A 35 -7.30 11.41 -7.52
CA LYS A 35 -7.76 11.32 -8.91
C LYS A 35 -6.90 12.12 -9.89
N GLU A 36 -6.45 13.30 -9.48
CA GLU A 36 -5.71 14.24 -10.34
C GLU A 36 -4.23 14.28 -9.97
N ARG A 37 -3.91 14.46 -8.68
CA ARG A 37 -2.51 14.54 -8.22
C ARG A 37 -1.82 13.19 -8.08
N ARG A 38 -2.59 12.09 -8.10
CA ARG A 38 -2.12 10.71 -7.95
C ARG A 38 -1.30 10.50 -6.68
N ASP A 39 -1.77 11.11 -5.59
CA ASP A 39 -1.17 11.02 -4.27
C ASP A 39 -1.54 9.71 -3.55
N PHE A 40 -1.08 8.61 -4.15
CA PHE A 40 -1.28 7.27 -3.68
C PHE A 40 -0.19 6.33 -4.20
N SER A 41 -0.05 5.16 -3.60
CA SER A 41 0.77 4.08 -4.14
C SER A 41 0.19 2.73 -3.79
N CYS A 42 0.45 1.75 -4.65
CA CYS A 42 -0.01 0.38 -4.51
C CYS A 42 1.18 -0.56 -4.63
N ALA A 43 1.23 -1.59 -3.79
CA ALA A 43 2.32 -2.54 -3.78
C ALA A 43 1.86 -3.93 -3.34
N LEU A 44 2.59 -4.93 -3.82
CA LEU A 44 2.47 -6.33 -3.41
C LEU A 44 3.68 -6.70 -2.56
N PHE A 45 3.44 -7.56 -1.57
CA PHE A 45 4.45 -8.03 -0.63
C PHE A 45 4.39 -9.56 -0.52
N ASP A 46 5.55 -10.17 -0.31
CA ASP A 46 5.64 -11.60 0.01
C ASP A 46 5.20 -11.88 1.47
N ILE A 47 5.18 -13.16 1.85
CA ILE A 47 4.80 -13.60 3.20
C ILE A 47 5.76 -13.16 4.32
N GLN A 48 6.92 -12.61 3.97
CA GLN A 48 7.91 -12.05 4.91
C GLN A 48 7.78 -10.53 5.02
N GLY A 49 6.90 -9.91 4.24
CA GLY A 49 6.73 -8.45 4.19
C GLY A 49 7.73 -7.74 3.28
N ASN A 50 8.43 -8.46 2.40
CA ASN A 50 9.28 -7.83 1.39
C ASN A 50 8.44 -7.36 0.21
N MET A 51 8.66 -6.13 -0.25
CA MET A 51 7.97 -5.60 -1.44
C MET A 51 8.44 -6.36 -2.68
N VAL A 52 7.49 -6.89 -3.47
CA VAL A 52 7.77 -7.66 -4.69
C VAL A 52 7.39 -6.92 -5.97
N ALA A 53 6.41 -6.02 -5.92
CA ALA A 53 5.98 -5.18 -7.04
C ALA A 53 5.29 -3.92 -6.53
N GLN A 54 5.28 -2.87 -7.35
CA GLN A 54 4.66 -1.58 -7.01
C GLN A 54 4.23 -0.77 -8.23
N ALA A 55 3.13 -0.03 -8.08
CA ALA A 55 2.77 1.06 -8.98
C ALA A 55 3.60 2.29 -8.64
N SER A 56 4.51 2.65 -9.53
CA SER A 56 5.53 3.68 -9.29
C SER A 56 4.92 5.08 -9.43
N HIS A 57 4.42 5.65 -8.34
CA HIS A 57 3.89 7.02 -8.36
C HIS A 57 4.65 7.98 -7.43
N ILE A 58 5.09 7.53 -6.24
CA ILE A 58 5.64 8.43 -5.21
C ILE A 58 6.84 7.79 -4.46
N PRO A 59 8.07 8.32 -4.59
CA PRO A 59 9.28 7.78 -3.93
C PRO A 59 9.24 7.71 -2.40
N VAL A 60 8.49 8.59 -1.72
CA VAL A 60 8.41 8.51 -0.25
C VAL A 60 7.59 7.31 0.23
N HIS A 61 6.58 6.89 -0.54
CA HIS A 61 5.77 5.72 -0.21
C HIS A 61 6.59 4.42 -0.28
N LEU A 62 7.58 4.37 -1.17
CA LEU A 62 8.52 3.27 -1.33
C LEU A 62 9.31 2.95 -0.06
N GLY A 63 9.74 3.97 0.67
CA GLY A 63 10.46 3.77 1.94
C GLY A 63 9.53 3.45 3.12
N ALA A 64 8.31 3.97 3.11
CA ALA A 64 7.44 3.97 4.27
C ALA A 64 6.43 2.80 4.30
N MET A 65 5.94 2.35 3.13
CA MET A 65 4.99 1.24 3.03
C MET A 65 5.54 -0.09 3.58
N PRO A 66 6.81 -0.50 3.31
CA PRO A 66 7.38 -1.70 3.91
C PRO A 66 7.34 -1.69 5.45
N LEU A 67 7.61 -0.54 6.08
CA LEU A 67 7.56 -0.38 7.53
C LEU A 67 6.12 -0.53 8.07
N SER A 68 5.13 -0.10 7.29
CA SER A 68 3.70 -0.28 7.63
C SER A 68 3.29 -1.74 7.59
N VAL A 69 3.72 -2.46 6.55
CA VAL A 69 3.50 -3.91 6.40
C VAL A 69 4.18 -4.69 7.52
N GLU A 70 5.44 -4.39 7.81
CA GLU A 70 6.19 -5.01 8.91
C GLU A 70 5.50 -4.77 10.27
N SER A 71 5.07 -3.53 10.52
CA SER A 71 4.37 -3.17 11.76
C SER A 71 3.02 -3.89 11.89
N CYS A 72 2.26 -4.01 10.80
CA CYS A 72 1.05 -4.81 10.72
C CYS A 72 1.33 -6.27 11.10
N MET A 73 2.28 -6.92 10.42
CA MET A 73 2.62 -8.33 10.66
C MET A 73 3.09 -8.61 12.09
N ARG A 74 3.74 -7.66 12.75
CA ARG A 74 4.17 -7.79 14.16
C ARG A 74 3.05 -7.62 15.17
N LYS A 75 2.08 -6.75 14.89
CA LYS A 75 1.11 -6.27 15.89
C LYS A 75 -0.23 -6.98 15.82
N VAL A 76 -0.61 -7.47 14.66
CA VAL A 76 -1.94 -8.07 14.45
C VAL A 76 -1.84 -9.46 13.86
N LYS A 77 -2.78 -10.32 14.26
CA LYS A 77 -2.96 -11.62 13.63
C LYS A 77 -3.71 -11.43 12.32
N LEU A 78 -3.14 -11.87 11.22
CA LEU A 78 -3.75 -11.78 9.90
C LEU A 78 -4.73 -12.95 9.69
N LEU A 79 -6.01 -12.64 9.45
CA LEU A 79 -7.04 -13.63 9.13
C LEU A 79 -7.58 -13.42 7.70
N PRO A 80 -8.11 -14.48 7.06
CA PRO A 80 -8.76 -14.34 5.77
C PRO A 80 -9.92 -13.35 5.82
N GLY A 81 -9.92 -12.38 4.89
CA GLY A 81 -10.96 -11.34 4.80
C GLY A 81 -10.66 -10.06 5.58
N ASP A 82 -9.59 -10.02 6.36
CA ASP A 82 -9.19 -8.80 7.08
C ASP A 82 -8.71 -7.70 6.12
N VAL A 83 -8.90 -6.45 6.54
CA VAL A 83 -8.24 -5.27 5.98
C VAL A 83 -7.70 -4.46 7.15
N ILE A 84 -6.39 -4.31 7.22
CA ILE A 84 -5.70 -3.64 8.32
C ILE A 84 -5.41 -2.20 7.89
N MET A 85 -5.74 -1.24 8.74
CA MET A 85 -5.49 0.18 8.50
C MET A 85 -4.36 0.68 9.41
N VAL A 86 -3.40 1.40 8.83
CA VAL A 86 -2.27 2.02 9.54
C VAL A 86 -2.10 3.46 9.07
N ASN A 87 -2.12 4.40 10.01
CA ASN A 87 -1.78 5.81 9.78
C ASN A 87 -0.86 6.40 10.86
N ASP A 88 -0.41 5.58 11.83
CA ASP A 88 0.53 6.00 12.86
C ASP A 88 1.91 6.30 12.21
N PRO A 89 2.41 7.56 12.28
CA PRO A 89 3.69 7.93 11.68
C PRO A 89 4.88 7.16 12.26
N PHE A 90 4.76 6.63 13.49
CA PHE A 90 5.81 5.84 14.11
C PHE A 90 5.77 4.35 13.73
N MET A 91 4.77 3.94 12.93
CA MET A 91 4.56 2.56 12.48
C MET A 91 4.63 2.44 10.95
N GLY A 92 5.38 3.33 10.30
CA GLY A 92 5.55 3.36 8.85
C GLY A 92 4.67 4.38 8.13
N GLY A 93 3.83 5.14 8.84
CA GLY A 93 3.25 6.36 8.29
C GLY A 93 4.32 7.45 8.08
N THR A 94 4.10 8.33 7.12
CA THR A 94 4.92 9.54 6.85
C THR A 94 4.37 10.74 7.60
N HIS A 95 3.04 10.82 7.67
CA HIS A 95 2.23 11.73 8.48
C HIS A 95 0.80 11.16 8.57
N LEU A 96 -0.02 11.71 9.47
CA LEU A 96 -1.36 11.16 9.77
C LEU A 96 -2.33 11.05 8.57
N PRO A 97 -2.32 11.98 7.59
CA PRO A 97 -3.13 11.88 6.38
C PRO A 97 -2.81 10.72 5.44
N ASP A 98 -1.62 10.13 5.56
CA ASP A 98 -1.23 8.98 4.74
C ASP A 98 -1.75 7.69 5.38
N ILE A 99 -2.90 7.24 4.88
CA ILE A 99 -3.55 6.02 5.37
C ILE A 99 -3.10 4.86 4.50
N THR A 100 -2.54 3.82 5.13
CA THR A 100 -2.17 2.56 4.48
C THR A 100 -3.18 1.47 4.82
N LEU A 101 -3.81 0.88 3.81
CA LEU A 101 -4.59 -0.35 3.95
C LEU A 101 -3.74 -1.54 3.52
N ILE A 102 -3.75 -2.60 4.32
CA ILE A 102 -2.99 -3.82 4.12
C ILE A 102 -3.96 -4.99 4.17
N THR A 103 -4.04 -5.75 3.09
CA THR A 103 -4.94 -6.89 2.94
C THR A 103 -4.12 -8.18 2.77
N PRO A 104 -4.20 -9.13 3.72
CA PRO A 104 -3.55 -10.43 3.56
C PRO A 104 -4.29 -11.28 2.52
N ILE A 105 -3.54 -11.84 1.58
CA ILE A 105 -4.05 -12.71 0.52
C ILE A 105 -3.77 -14.15 0.91
N PHE A 106 -4.83 -14.96 0.99
CA PHE A 106 -4.74 -16.37 1.33
C PHE A 106 -4.94 -17.26 0.10
N HIS A 107 -4.14 -18.32 -0.01
CA HIS A 107 -4.31 -19.38 -1.00
C HIS A 107 -4.25 -20.73 -0.31
N ALA A 108 -5.22 -21.61 -0.58
CA ALA A 108 -5.34 -22.93 0.05
C ALA A 108 -5.23 -22.90 1.59
N GLY A 109 -5.84 -21.90 2.23
CA GLY A 109 -5.87 -21.74 3.69
C GLY A 109 -4.57 -21.23 4.32
N LYS A 110 -3.58 -20.81 3.52
CA LYS A 110 -2.30 -20.25 4.00
C LYS A 110 -2.10 -18.83 3.48
N LEU A 111 -1.44 -18.00 4.28
CA LEU A 111 -1.00 -16.68 3.82
C LEU A 111 -0.07 -16.88 2.61
N PHE A 112 -0.36 -16.16 1.53
CA PHE A 112 0.33 -16.28 0.25
C PHE A 112 1.06 -14.98 -0.11
N ALA A 113 0.44 -13.84 0.15
CA ALA A 113 1.00 -12.51 -0.12
C ALA A 113 0.26 -11.47 0.72
N LEU A 114 0.70 -10.22 0.67
CA LEU A 114 -0.07 -9.07 1.12
C LEU A 114 -0.18 -8.05 -0.03
N ALA A 115 -1.33 -7.41 -0.14
CA ALA A 115 -1.50 -6.21 -0.93
C ALA A 115 -1.55 -5.01 0.00
N ALA A 116 -0.88 -3.92 -0.35
CA ALA A 116 -1.02 -2.66 0.35
C ALA A 116 -1.32 -1.52 -0.62
N ASN A 117 -2.18 -0.61 -0.17
CA ASN A 117 -2.39 0.68 -0.82
C ASN A 117 -2.23 1.78 0.22
N ARG A 118 -1.59 2.87 -0.17
CA ARG A 118 -1.51 4.10 0.61
C ARG A 118 -2.16 5.20 -0.20
N ALA A 119 -2.99 6.00 0.44
CA ALA A 119 -3.58 7.18 -0.18
C ALA A 119 -3.56 8.36 0.78
N HIS A 120 -3.23 9.53 0.24
CA HIS A 120 -3.17 10.76 1.00
C HIS A 120 -4.56 11.40 1.12
N HIS A 121 -5.06 11.48 2.35
CA HIS A 121 -6.32 12.14 2.66
C HIS A 121 -6.14 13.66 2.80
N SER A 122 -7.11 14.44 2.33
CA SER A 122 -7.00 15.91 2.39
C SER A 122 -7.13 16.48 3.81
N ASP A 123 -7.71 15.71 4.74
CA ASP A 123 -8.00 16.10 6.12
C ASP A 123 -8.22 14.81 6.95
N ILE A 124 -7.83 14.84 8.23
CA ILE A 124 -8.00 13.74 9.19
C ILE A 124 -8.56 14.21 10.55
N GLY A 125 -9.13 15.41 10.62
CA GLY A 125 -9.68 16.01 11.83
C GLY A 125 -8.63 16.68 12.72
N GLY A 126 -7.60 17.27 12.11
CA GLY A 126 -6.56 18.01 12.83
C GLY A 126 -7.05 19.32 13.46
N MET A 127 -6.14 20.09 14.06
CA MET A 127 -6.47 21.35 14.74
C MET A 127 -7.00 22.45 13.81
N SER A 128 -6.74 22.33 12.51
CA SER A 128 -7.27 23.22 11.46
C SER A 128 -7.63 22.37 10.24
N PRO A 129 -8.56 22.83 9.39
CA PRO A 129 -8.87 22.14 8.15
C PRO A 129 -7.64 21.97 7.25
N GLY A 130 -7.48 20.80 6.66
CA GLY A 130 -6.41 20.45 5.74
C GLY A 130 -5.46 19.34 6.22
N SER A 131 -4.55 18.93 5.32
CA SER A 131 -3.64 17.80 5.55
C SER A 131 -2.47 18.17 6.46
N MET A 132 -1.91 19.36 6.26
CA MET A 132 -0.81 19.89 7.07
C MET A 132 -1.25 21.22 7.69
N PRO A 133 -1.61 21.24 8.99
CA PRO A 133 -1.84 22.51 9.69
C PRO A 133 -0.56 23.34 9.63
N ILE A 134 -0.70 24.64 9.35
CA ILE A 134 0.41 25.59 9.43
C ILE A 134 0.69 25.75 10.92
N SER A 135 1.84 25.26 11.37
CA SER A 135 2.38 25.53 12.71
C SER A 135 2.94 26.94 12.81
#